data_AF-A0A9D6UF35-F1
#
_entry.id   AF-A0A9D6UF35-F1
#
_cell.length_a   1.000
_cell.length_b   1.000
_cell.length_c   1.000
_cell.angle_alpha   90.00
_cell.angle_beta   90.00
_cell.angle_gamma   90.00
#
_symmetry.space_group_name_H-M   'P 1'
#
loop_
_entity.id
_entity.type
_entity.pdbx_description
1 polymer ?
#
loop_
_entity_poly.entity_id
_entity_poly.type
_entity_poly.pdbx_seq_one_letter_code
_entity_poly.pdbx_strand_id
1 'polypeptide(L)'
;DLLPKWEDRARRLLAEFRADYGHMFRDERVKRFVHALRRDSEFFSRAWDEQGVQYREGGLRAFRHSQQELLFEQHSYTPSDAPCYKLVALLPVG
;
A
#
# COMPACT_ATOMS: atom_id res chain seq x y z
N ASP A 1 19.29 -2.07 -1.16
CA ASP A 1 17.92 -1.53 -1.16
C ASP A 1 17.11 -2.24 -0.10
N LEU A 2 16.37 -1.50 0.73
CA LEU A 2 15.62 -2.01 1.88
C LEU A 2 14.39 -2.82 1.46
N LEU A 3 13.77 -2.41 0.35
CA LEU A 3 12.56 -2.99 -0.20
C LEU A 3 12.88 -3.60 -1.57
N PRO A 4 13.22 -4.89 -1.63
CA PRO A 4 13.36 -5.57 -2.92
C PRO A 4 12.05 -5.47 -3.71
N LYS A 5 12.13 -5.11 -5.00
CA LYS A 5 10.96 -4.96 -5.89
C LYS A 5 9.89 -4.03 -5.31
N TRP A 6 10.32 -2.88 -4.77
CA TRP A 6 9.43 -1.91 -4.13
C TRP A 6 8.31 -1.45 -5.07
N GLU A 7 8.54 -1.45 -6.38
CA GLU A 7 7.58 -1.10 -7.41
C GLU A 7 6.35 -2.01 -7.38
N ASP A 8 6.56 -3.33 -7.28
CA ASP A 8 5.47 -4.31 -7.19
C ASP A 8 4.66 -4.08 -5.91
N ARG A 9 5.35 -3.84 -4.79
CA ARG A 9 4.72 -3.51 -3.51
C ARG A 9 3.91 -2.23 -3.58
N ALA A 10 4.44 -1.18 -4.23
CA ALA A 10 3.75 0.09 -4.39
C ALA A 10 2.51 -0.04 -5.28
N ARG A 11 2.58 -0.83 -6.37
CA ARG A 11 1.43 -1.14 -7.23
C ARG A 11 0.32 -1.85 -6.48
N ARG A 12 0.66 -2.79 -5.59
CA ARG A 12 -0.31 -3.46 -4.70
C ARG A 12 -0.98 -2.49 -3.74
N LEU A 13 -0.20 -1.67 -3.03
CA LEU A 13 -0.75 -0.63 -2.14
C LEU A 13 -1.70 0.31 -2.87
N LEU A 14 -1.38 0.64 -4.13
CA LEU A 14 -2.25 1.47 -4.95
C LEU A 14 -3.57 0.78 -5.32
N ALA A 15 -3.53 -0.52 -5.60
CA ALA A 15 -4.73 -1.31 -5.85
C ALA A 15 -5.63 -1.39 -4.60
N GLU A 16 -5.04 -1.62 -3.41
CA GLU A 16 -5.76 -1.58 -2.13
C GLU A 16 -6.38 -0.20 -1.88
N PHE A 17 -5.62 0.87 -2.09
CA PHE A 17 -6.12 2.24 -1.98
C PHE A 17 -7.30 2.50 -2.92
N ARG A 18 -7.26 2.02 -4.17
CA ARG A 18 -8.41 2.14 -5.09
C ARG A 18 -9.63 1.35 -4.62
N ALA A 19 -9.44 0.16 -4.05
CA ALA A 19 -10.53 -0.67 -3.54
C ALA A 19 -11.20 -0.03 -2.31
N ASP A 20 -10.39 0.42 -1.34
CA ASP A 20 -10.87 1.03 -0.10
C ASP A 20 -11.57 2.38 -0.35
N TYR A 21 -11.04 3.18 -1.29
CA TYR A 21 -11.53 4.54 -1.56
C TYR A 21 -12.40 4.63 -2.81
N GLY A 22 -12.66 3.54 -3.53
CA GLY A 22 -13.49 3.50 -4.73
C GLY A 22 -14.89 4.08 -4.53
N HIS A 23 -15.47 3.84 -3.35
CA HIS A 23 -16.76 4.41 -2.96
C HIS A 23 -16.68 5.91 -2.57
N MET A 24 -15.51 6.37 -2.11
CA MET A 24 -15.24 7.75 -1.69
C MET A 24 -14.64 8.63 -2.80
N PHE A 25 -14.48 8.13 -4.03
CA PHE A 25 -13.87 8.86 -5.15
C PHE A 25 -14.58 10.18 -5.53
N ARG A 26 -15.82 10.37 -5.03
CA ARG A 26 -16.56 11.62 -5.18
C ARG A 26 -16.13 12.71 -4.20
N ASP A 27 -15.32 12.39 -3.19
CA ASP A 27 -14.76 13.36 -2.24
C ASP A 27 -13.62 14.16 -2.91
N GLU A 28 -13.82 15.47 -3.03
CA GLU A 28 -12.85 16.40 -3.59
C GLU A 28 -11.49 16.40 -2.86
N ARG A 29 -11.46 16.02 -1.58
CA ARG A 29 -10.20 15.89 -0.83
C ARG A 29 -9.34 14.74 -1.39
N VAL A 30 -9.96 13.61 -1.69
CA VAL A 30 -9.26 12.43 -2.25
C VAL A 30 -8.74 12.76 -3.65
N LYS A 31 -9.53 13.44 -4.48
CA LYS A 31 -9.09 13.87 -5.82
C LYS A 31 -7.87 14.79 -5.76
N ARG A 32 -7.89 15.79 -4.88
CA ARG A 32 -6.74 16.70 -4.69
C ARG A 32 -5.48 15.95 -4.22
N PHE A 33 -5.65 14.99 -3.31
CA PHE A 33 -4.55 14.18 -2.83
C PHE A 33 -3.93 13.31 -3.93
N VAL A 34 -4.76 12.59 -4.69
CA VAL A 34 -4.31 11.81 -5.85
C VAL A 34 -3.62 12.70 -6.89
N HIS A 35 -4.17 13.88 -7.19
CA HIS A 35 -3.56 14.81 -8.13
C HIS A 35 -2.16 15.27 -7.67
N ALA A 36 -1.99 15.57 -6.38
CA ALA A 36 -0.69 15.92 -5.83
C ALA A 36 0.32 14.76 -5.98
N LEU A 37 -0.08 13.53 -5.64
CA LEU A 37 0.79 12.36 -5.79
C LEU A 37 1.17 12.09 -7.25
N ARG A 38 0.25 12.28 -8.19
CA ARG A 38 0.53 12.16 -9.63
C ARG A 38 1.51 13.20 -10.14
N ARG A 39 1.42 14.44 -9.63
CA ARG A 39 2.35 15.52 -9.97
C ARG A 39 3.76 15.23 -9.43
N ASP A 40 3.84 14.72 -8.22
CA ASP A 40 5.10 14.60 -7.48
C ASP A 40 5.80 13.24 -7.70
N SER A 41 5.14 12.27 -8.35
CA SER A 41 5.71 10.95 -8.66
C SER A 41 5.26 10.41 -10.03
N GLU A 42 6.19 10.36 -10.98
CA GLU A 42 5.94 9.80 -12.30
C GLU A 42 5.56 8.31 -12.23
N PHE A 43 6.21 7.55 -11.33
CA PHE A 43 5.86 6.16 -11.06
C PHE A 43 4.40 6.04 -10.61
N PHE A 44 3.97 6.87 -9.66
CA PHE A 44 2.60 6.86 -9.17
C PHE A 44 1.62 7.19 -10.30
N SER A 45 1.91 8.21 -11.12
CA SER A 45 1.05 8.57 -12.25
C SER A 45 0.86 7.40 -13.22
N ARG A 46 1.95 6.71 -13.61
CA ARG A 46 1.86 5.53 -14.49
C ARG A 46 1.09 4.39 -13.84
N ALA A 47 1.44 4.03 -12.60
CA ALA A 47 0.79 2.93 -11.87
C ALA A 47 -0.70 3.20 -11.58
N TRP A 48 -1.08 4.47 -11.42
CA TRP A 48 -2.46 4.88 -11.23
C TRP A 48 -3.31 4.62 -12.47
N ASP A 49 -2.80 5.00 -13.64
CA ASP A 49 -3.49 4.85 -14.92
C ASP A 49 -3.59 3.39 -15.38
N GLU A 50 -2.60 2.56 -15.05
CA GLU A 50 -2.59 1.13 -15.41
C GLU A 50 -3.74 0.33 -14.76
N GLN A 51 -4.37 0.85 -13.69
CA GLN A 51 -5.49 0.21 -12.97
C GLN A 51 -5.30 -1.29 -12.65
N GLY A 52 -4.05 -1.76 -12.55
CA GLY A 52 -3.75 -3.16 -12.38
C GLY A 52 -4.45 -3.76 -11.15
N VAL A 53 -5.21 -4.83 -11.38
CA VAL A 53 -5.72 -5.70 -10.32
C VAL A 53 -4.58 -6.62 -9.92
N GLN A 54 -4.02 -6.42 -8.74
CA GLN A 54 -3.03 -7.33 -8.19
C GLN A 54 -3.70 -8.24 -7.16
N TYR A 55 -3.35 -9.52 -7.19
CA TYR A 55 -3.78 -10.47 -6.16
C TYR A 55 -3.24 -10.02 -4.81
N ARG A 56 -4.03 -10.16 -3.74
CA ARG A 56 -3.53 -9.90 -2.39
C ARG A 56 -2.37 -10.84 -2.11
N GLU A 57 -1.17 -10.31 -2.05
CA GLU A 57 -0.06 -10.98 -1.38
C GLU A 57 -0.48 -11.14 0.09
N GLY A 58 -0.19 -12.28 0.70
CA GLY A 58 -0.52 -12.51 2.11
C GLY A 58 0.16 -11.52 3.06
N GLY A 59 0.12 -11.80 4.36
CA GLY A 59 0.75 -10.93 5.37
C GLY A 59 2.28 -10.82 5.24
N LEU A 60 2.95 -11.76 4.59
CA LEU A 60 4.42 -11.82 4.58
C LEU A 60 5.06 -10.59 3.92
N ARG A 61 6.09 -10.04 4.57
CA ARG A 61 6.88 -8.90 4.11
C ARG A 61 8.36 -9.24 4.24
N ALA A 62 9.07 -9.14 3.13
CA ALA A 62 10.52 -9.23 3.10
C ALA A 62 11.15 -7.82 3.11
N PHE A 63 12.17 -7.65 3.94
CA PHE A 63 13.02 -6.47 3.98
C PHE A 63 14.47 -6.92 3.87
N ARG A 64 15.31 -6.10 3.23
CA ARG A 64 16.75 -6.39 3.12
C ARG A 64 17.54 -5.40 3.96
N HIS A 65 18.15 -5.90 5.03
CA HIS A 65 19.04 -5.11 5.90
C HIS A 65 20.45 -5.68 5.82
N SER A 66 21.46 -4.85 5.52
CA SER A 66 22.88 -5.26 5.50
C SER A 66 23.14 -6.61 4.80
N GLN A 67 22.53 -6.84 3.63
CA GLN A 67 22.57 -8.08 2.83
C GLN A 67 21.84 -9.31 3.42
N GLN A 68 21.27 -9.20 4.62
CA GLN A 68 20.40 -10.20 5.21
C GLN A 68 18.94 -9.92 4.84
N GLU A 69 18.17 -10.99 4.62
CA GLU A 69 16.72 -10.90 4.45
C GLU A 69 16.04 -11.07 5.81
N LEU A 70 15.15 -10.14 6.13
CA LEU A 70 14.32 -10.16 7.31
C LEU A 70 12.87 -10.35 6.88
N LEU A 71 12.19 -11.32 7.49
CA LEU A 71 10.81 -11.67 7.20
C LEU A 71 9.90 -11.26 8.34
N PHE A 72 8.77 -10.66 7.98
CA PHE A 72 7.74 -10.24 8.92
C PHE A 72 6.36 -10.64 8.42
N GLU A 73 5.46 -11.00 9.33
CA GLU A 73 4.04 -11.12 9.04
C GLU A 73 3.32 -9.80 9.37
N GLN A 74 2.63 -9.25 8.38
CA GLN A 74 1.82 -8.04 8.51
C GLN A 74 0.41 -8.39 8.95
N HIS A 75 0.01 -7.85 10.10
CA HIS A 75 -1.37 -7.90 10.58
C HIS A 75 -1.99 -6.51 10.46
N SER A 76 -3.27 -6.46 10.07
CA SER A 76 -4.02 -5.21 9.92
C SER A 76 -5.32 -5.31 10.68
N TYR A 77 -5.55 -4.36 11.58
CA TYR A 77 -6.73 -4.30 12.43
C TYR A 77 -7.42 -2.95 12.24
N THR A 78 -8.73 -2.98 12.05
CA THR A 78 -9.59 -1.79 12.04
C THR A 78 -10.51 -1.89 13.25
N PRO A 79 -10.42 -0.98 14.22
CA PRO A 79 -11.36 -0.95 15.35
C PRO A 79 -12.79 -0.74 14.87
N SER A 80 -13.73 -1.56 15.36
CA SER A 80 -15.13 -1.49 14.95
C SER A 80 -15.83 -0.20 15.41
N ASP A 81 -15.39 0.38 16.53
CA ASP A 81 -15.89 1.61 17.14
C ASP A 81 -15.25 2.88 16.55
N ALA A 82 -14.14 2.73 15.84
CA ALA A 82 -13.43 3.83 15.19
C ALA A 82 -12.89 3.41 13.80
N PRO A 83 -13.78 3.14 12.82
CA PRO A 83 -13.42 2.55 11.53
C PRO A 83 -12.55 3.46 10.63
N CYS A 84 -12.37 4.72 11.02
CA CYS A 84 -11.45 5.65 10.38
C CYS A 84 -9.98 5.41 10.75
N TYR A 85 -9.69 4.53 11.71
CA TYR A 85 -8.33 4.16 12.09
C TYR A 85 -7.97 2.75 11.64
N LYS A 86 -6.69 2.53 11.33
CA LYS A 86 -6.13 1.22 10.98
C LYS A 86 -4.80 1.04 11.70
N LEU A 87 -4.66 -0.03 12.48
CA LEU A 87 -3.39 -0.46 13.04
C LEU A 87 -2.74 -1.47 12.10
N VAL A 88 -1.49 -1.23 11.74
CA VAL A 88 -0.67 -2.17 10.96
C VAL A 88 0.53 -2.57 11.82
N ALA A 89 0.66 -3.86 12.10
CA ALA A 89 1.77 -4.43 12.86
C ALA A 89 2.59 -5.36 11.98
N LEU A 90 3.92 -5.34 12.14
CA LEU A 90 4.86 -6.26 11.51
C LEU A 90 5.49 -7.12 12.60
N LEU A 91 5.18 -8.41 12.62
CA LEU A 91 5.70 -9.36 13.60
C LEU A 91 6.82 -10.18 12.95
N PRO A 92 8.00 -10.35 13.57
CA PRO A 92 9.05 -11.21 13.03
C PRO A 92 8.54 -12.62 12.76
N VAL A 93 8.91 -13.19 11.62
CA VAL A 93 8.71 -14.63 11.38
C VAL A 93 9.83 -15.37 12.12
N GLY A 94 9.44 -16.30 13.00
CA GLY A 94 10.37 -17.14 13.77
C GLY A 94 11.06 -18.22 12.96
#